data_AF-R7Z8H1-F1
#
_entry.id   AF-R7Z8H1-F1
#
_cell.length_a   1.000
_cell.length_b   1.000
_cell.length_c   1.000
_cell.angle_alpha   90.00
_cell.angle_beta   90.00
_cell.angle_gamma   90.00
#
_symmetry.space_group_name_H-M   'P 1'
#
loop_
_entity.id
_entity.type
_entity.pdbx_description
1 polymer ?
#
loop_
_entity_poly.entity_id
_entity_poly.type
_entity_poly.pdbx_seq_one_letter_code
_entity_poly.pdbx_strand_id
1 'polypeptide(L)'
;MAKVAQYYRVVVEILYTTGNRISELSAMKKEDINRSERSILITKGKRKKSRIVLFTRECGEQLSRYLKGWEDDMPTVFVNITGKRPICHRTVQKKLAEYGGQLCMKIPPHTLRHTFAARLAMKAMPLLCIQVLLRHKELQPMLL
;
A
#
# COMPACT_ATOMS: atom_id res chain seq x y z
N MET A 1 13.12 -15.42 10.29
CA MET A 1 13.28 -13.95 10.47
C MET A 1 13.30 -13.18 9.14
N ALA A 2 14.17 -13.51 8.18
CA ALA A 2 14.29 -12.78 6.90
C ALA A 2 12.98 -12.66 6.09
N LYS A 3 12.19 -13.75 5.98
CA LYS A 3 10.92 -13.80 5.24
C LYS A 3 9.85 -12.84 5.80
N VAL A 4 9.79 -12.69 7.12
CA VAL A 4 8.83 -11.79 7.79
C VAL A 4 9.26 -10.33 7.65
N ALA A 5 10.56 -10.05 7.73
CA ALA A 5 11.09 -8.70 7.46
C ALA A 5 10.81 -8.29 6.01
N GLN A 6 11.06 -9.18 5.05
CA GLN A 6 10.73 -8.96 3.64
C GLN A 6 9.24 -8.72 3.42
N TYR A 7 8.37 -9.51 4.07
CA TYR A 7 6.91 -9.33 4.03
C TYR A 7 6.52 -7.89 4.39
N TYR A 8 6.95 -7.42 5.56
CA TYR A 8 6.56 -6.09 6.02
C TYR A 8 7.24 -4.96 5.23
N ARG A 9 8.42 -5.21 4.64
CA ARG A 9 9.03 -4.27 3.68
C ARG A 9 8.10 -4.04 2.49
N VAL A 10 7.58 -5.11 1.86
CA VAL A 10 6.66 -4.98 0.72
C VAL A 10 5.34 -4.30 1.12
N VAL A 11 4.81 -4.59 2.30
CA VAL A 11 3.61 -3.91 2.83
C VAL A 11 3.83 -2.40 2.92
N VAL A 12 4.94 -1.97 3.53
CA VAL A 12 5.27 -0.55 3.68
C VAL A 12 5.50 0.09 2.32
N GLU A 13 6.24 -0.58 1.43
CA GLU A 13 6.60 -0.07 0.12
C GLU A 13 5.35 0.16 -0.73
N ILE A 14 4.41 -0.80 -0.78
CA ILE A 14 3.13 -0.62 -1.47
C ILE A 14 2.36 0.57 -0.90
N LEU A 15 2.22 0.69 0.42
CA LEU A 15 1.50 1.83 1.03
C LEU A 15 2.16 3.17 0.66
N TYR A 16 3.49 3.22 0.68
CA TYR A 16 4.28 4.40 0.39
C TYR A 16 4.28 4.79 -1.09
N THR A 17 4.37 3.84 -2.01
CA THR A 17 4.48 4.11 -3.45
C THR A 17 3.14 4.25 -4.15
N THR A 18 2.05 3.72 -3.58
CA THR A 18 0.72 3.74 -4.22
C THR A 18 -0.30 4.63 -3.51
N GLY A 19 -0.03 5.06 -2.27
CA GLY A 19 -0.97 5.86 -1.48
C GLY A 19 -2.25 5.12 -1.10
N ASN A 20 -2.25 3.79 -1.15
CA ASN A 20 -3.42 2.97 -0.83
C ASN A 20 -3.85 3.12 0.64
N ARG A 21 -5.16 3.01 0.88
CA ARG A 21 -5.66 2.82 2.26
C ARG A 21 -5.27 1.41 2.73
N ILE A 22 -5.06 1.21 4.04
CA ILE A 22 -4.79 -0.14 4.58
C ILE A 22 -5.91 -1.12 4.23
N SER A 23 -7.16 -0.65 4.20
CA SER A 23 -8.29 -1.47 3.81
C SER A 23 -8.24 -1.93 2.36
N GLU A 24 -7.63 -1.13 1.49
CA GLU A 24 -7.42 -1.48 0.09
C GLU A 24 -6.26 -2.47 -0.03
N LEU A 25 -5.16 -2.26 0.71
CA LEU A 25 -4.04 -3.20 0.76
C LEU A 25 -4.46 -4.59 1.25
N SER A 26 -5.27 -4.64 2.32
CA SER A 26 -5.67 -5.91 2.95
C SER A 26 -6.67 -6.70 2.10
N ALA A 27 -7.33 -6.04 1.16
CA ALA A 27 -8.27 -6.66 0.22
C ALA A 27 -7.68 -6.83 -1.19
N MET A 28 -6.42 -6.46 -1.41
CA MET A 28 -5.74 -6.54 -2.70
C MET A 28 -5.62 -8.00 -3.13
N LYS A 29 -5.98 -8.30 -4.37
CA LYS A 29 -5.89 -9.65 -4.92
C LYS A 29 -4.68 -9.82 -5.83
N LYS A 30 -4.18 -11.07 -5.92
CA LYS A 30 -3.07 -11.46 -6.79
C LYS A 30 -3.42 -11.19 -8.27
N GLU A 31 -4.67 -11.43 -8.67
CA GLU A 31 -5.19 -11.17 -10.02
C GLU A 31 -5.24 -9.68 -10.41
N ASP A 32 -5.32 -8.78 -9.42
CA ASP A 32 -5.40 -7.33 -9.66
C ASP A 32 -4.02 -6.70 -9.98
N ILE A 33 -2.93 -7.47 -9.87
CA ILE A 33 -1.56 -6.98 -10.11
C ILE A 33 -1.17 -7.20 -11.57
N ASN A 34 -1.01 -6.11 -12.31
CA ASN A 34 -0.39 -6.13 -13.63
C ASN A 34 1.12 -5.82 -13.51
N ARG A 35 1.95 -6.85 -13.73
CA ARG A 35 3.41 -6.76 -13.57
C ARG A 35 4.09 -6.06 -14.76
N SER A 36 3.58 -6.19 -15.98
CA SER A 36 4.17 -5.53 -17.15
C SER A 36 3.95 -4.01 -17.09
N GLU A 37 2.75 -3.60 -16.68
CA GLU A 37 2.39 -2.19 -16.55
C GLU A 37 2.78 -1.57 -15.20
N ARG A 38 3.27 -2.38 -14.25
CA ARG A 38 3.53 -1.98 -12.85
C ARG A 38 2.33 -1.27 -12.22
N SER A 39 1.18 -1.89 -12.36
CA SER A 39 -0.10 -1.33 -11.97
C SER A 39 -0.91 -2.31 -11.11
N ILE A 40 -1.77 -1.78 -10.24
CA ILE A 40 -2.67 -2.57 -9.40
C ILE A 40 -4.08 -1.99 -9.53
N LEU A 41 -5.04 -2.86 -9.82
CA LEU A 41 -6.45 -2.51 -9.82
C LEU A 41 -7.02 -2.51 -8.40
N ILE A 42 -7.44 -1.35 -7.90
CA ILE A 42 -8.05 -1.23 -6.57
C ILE A 42 -9.56 -1.26 -6.71
N THR A 43 -10.16 -2.42 -6.46
CA THR A 43 -11.60 -2.69 -6.65
C THR A 43 -12.48 -2.23 -5.48
N LYS A 44 -11.99 -2.30 -4.24
CA LYS A 44 -12.76 -1.91 -3.04
C LYS A 44 -12.57 -0.44 -2.66
N GLY A 45 -13.46 0.40 -3.17
CA GLY A 45 -13.82 1.68 -2.56
C GLY A 45 -15.27 1.67 -2.15
N LYS A 46 -15.62 2.36 -1.06
CA LYS A 46 -16.98 2.48 -0.46
C LYS A 46 -18.10 2.97 -1.44
N ARG A 47 -17.83 3.09 -2.75
CA ARG A 47 -18.72 3.59 -3.82
C ARG A 47 -18.48 2.98 -5.22
N LYS A 48 -18.07 1.71 -5.36
CA LYS A 48 -17.94 0.97 -6.66
C LYS A 48 -17.01 1.56 -7.74
N LYS A 49 -16.27 2.65 -7.50
CA LYS A 49 -15.27 3.16 -8.46
C LYS A 49 -13.91 2.51 -8.23
N SER A 50 -13.54 1.62 -9.14
CA SER A 50 -12.19 1.09 -9.26
C SER A 50 -11.22 2.19 -9.67
N ARG A 51 -9.94 2.04 -9.33
CA ARG A 51 -8.86 2.87 -9.87
C ARG A 51 -7.63 2.03 -10.07
N ILE A 52 -6.79 2.44 -11.01
CA ILE A 52 -5.46 1.87 -11.18
C ILE A 52 -4.48 2.71 -10.36
N VAL A 53 -3.61 2.05 -9.59
CA VAL A 53 -2.46 2.69 -8.95
C VAL A 53 -1.19 2.13 -9.54
N LEU A 54 -0.17 2.98 -9.68
CA LEU A 54 1.13 2.58 -10.21
C LEU A 54 2.12 2.35 -9.07
N PHE A 55 3.07 1.45 -9.27
CA PHE A 55 4.18 1.22 -8.36
C PHE A 55 5.53 1.29 -9.09
N THR A 56 6.60 1.52 -8.33
CA THR A 56 7.96 1.62 -8.88
C THR A 56 8.48 0.26 -9.32
N ARG A 57 9.51 0.25 -10.18
CA ARG A 57 10.20 -0.99 -10.56
C ARG A 57 10.70 -1.76 -9.33
N GLU A 58 11.36 -1.06 -8.39
CA GLU A 58 11.86 -1.65 -7.14
C GLU A 58 10.74 -2.34 -6.35
N CYS A 59 9.59 -1.67 -6.18
CA CYS A 59 8.43 -2.24 -5.50
C CYS A 59 7.92 -3.50 -6.20
N GLY A 60 7.92 -3.51 -7.54
CA GLY A 60 7.56 -4.68 -8.33
C GLY A 60 8.50 -5.86 -8.13
N GLU A 61 9.81 -5.60 -8.03
CA GLU A 61 10.82 -6.62 -7.76
C GLU A 61 10.66 -7.20 -6.35
N GLN A 62 10.44 -6.36 -5.32
CA GLN A 62 10.22 -6.83 -3.96
C GLN A 62 8.91 -7.61 -3.82
N LEU A 63 7.82 -7.12 -4.43
CA LEU A 63 6.55 -7.82 -4.50
C LEU A 63 6.69 -9.20 -5.16
N SER A 64 7.46 -9.27 -6.24
CA SER A 64 7.75 -10.53 -6.94
C SER A 64 8.49 -11.53 -6.06
N ARG A 65 9.50 -11.07 -5.31
CA ARG A 65 10.25 -11.93 -4.39
C ARG A 65 9.37 -12.41 -3.23
N TYR A 66 8.53 -11.53 -2.69
CA TYR A 66 7.55 -11.88 -1.67
C TYR A 66 6.57 -12.96 -2.16
N LEU A 67 5.94 -12.75 -3.32
CA LEU A 67 4.95 -13.69 -3.88
C LEU A 67 5.55 -15.06 -4.21
N LYS A 68 6.84 -15.13 -4.58
CA LYS A 68 7.55 -16.40 -4.74
C LYS A 68 7.88 -17.07 -3.41
N GLY A 69 8.09 -16.28 -2.36
CA GLY A 69 8.48 -16.78 -1.05
C GLY A 69 7.30 -17.29 -0.23
N TRP A 70 6.10 -16.75 -0.40
CA TRP A 70 4.90 -17.14 0.34
C TRP A 70 4.02 -18.09 -0.48
N GLU A 71 4.06 -19.37 -0.12
CA GLU A 71 3.15 -20.37 -0.66
C GLU A 71 1.87 -20.37 0.20
N ASP A 72 0.79 -19.84 -0.38
CA ASP A 72 -0.55 -19.88 0.15
C ASP A 72 -1.57 -19.92 -0.99
N ASP A 73 -2.71 -20.56 -0.76
CA ASP A 73 -3.80 -20.70 -1.75
C ASP A 73 -4.77 -19.51 -1.73
N MET A 74 -4.44 -18.43 -1.02
CA MET A 74 -5.36 -17.30 -0.88
C MET A 74 -5.34 -16.43 -2.13
N PRO A 75 -6.51 -15.90 -2.54
CA PRO A 75 -6.58 -14.96 -3.66
C PRO A 75 -5.97 -13.59 -3.31
N THR A 76 -5.86 -13.25 -2.03
CA THR A 76 -5.31 -11.98 -1.55
C THR A 76 -3.78 -11.96 -1.59
N VAL A 77 -3.20 -10.81 -1.92
CA VAL A 77 -1.74 -10.60 -1.97
C VAL A 77 -1.12 -10.76 -0.60
N PHE A 78 -1.72 -10.13 0.42
CA PHE A 78 -1.18 -10.11 1.79
C PHE A 78 -2.05 -10.94 2.71
N VAL A 79 -1.49 -12.03 3.23
CA VAL A 79 -2.15 -12.89 4.22
C VAL A 79 -1.51 -12.73 5.60
N ASN A 80 -2.15 -13.25 6.63
CA ASN A 80 -1.59 -13.32 7.97
C ASN A 80 -0.40 -14.29 8.00
N ILE A 81 0.38 -14.28 9.09
CA ILE A 81 1.60 -15.11 9.22
C ILE A 81 1.31 -16.61 9.05
N THR A 82 0.09 -17.07 9.36
CA THR A 82 -0.30 -18.46 9.21
C THR A 82 -0.73 -18.84 7.78
N GLY A 83 -0.83 -17.89 6.85
CA GLY A 83 -1.26 -18.15 5.46
C GLY A 83 -2.77 -18.36 5.27
N LYS A 84 -3.56 -18.39 6.33
CA LYS A 84 -4.96 -18.90 6.30
C LYS A 84 -6.01 -17.81 6.10
N ARG A 85 -5.65 -16.54 6.29
CA ARG A 85 -6.58 -15.41 6.24
C ARG A 85 -5.90 -14.18 5.66
N PRO A 86 -6.63 -13.25 5.03
CA PRO A 86 -6.09 -11.95 4.65
C PRO A 86 -5.51 -11.22 5.86
N ILE A 87 -4.50 -10.38 5.65
CA ILE A 87 -3.94 -9.59 6.74
C ILE A 87 -5.00 -8.65 7.34
N CYS A 88 -5.03 -8.57 8.67
CA CYS A 88 -5.90 -7.62 9.36
C CYS A 88 -5.29 -6.21 9.36
N HIS A 89 -6.14 -5.19 9.21
CA HIS A 89 -5.72 -3.79 9.21
C HIS A 89 -4.97 -3.43 10.51
N ARG A 90 -5.44 -3.97 11.64
CA ARG A 90 -4.85 -3.74 12.96
C ARG A 90 -3.44 -4.31 13.06
N THR A 91 -3.15 -5.41 12.39
CA THR A 91 -1.81 -6.01 12.33
C THR A 91 -0.83 -5.08 11.62
N VAL A 92 -1.22 -4.54 10.47
CA VAL A 92 -0.40 -3.57 9.73
C VAL A 92 -0.21 -2.30 10.56
N GLN A 93 -1.27 -1.77 11.18
CA GLN A 93 -1.18 -0.58 12.06
C GLN A 93 -0.23 -0.79 13.23
N LYS A 94 -0.32 -1.93 13.92
CA LYS A 94 0.57 -2.27 15.03
C LYS A 94 2.03 -2.33 14.56
N LYS A 95 2.29 -2.95 13.40
CA LYS A 95 3.65 -3.04 12.85
C LYS A 95 4.20 -1.67 12.46
N LEU A 96 3.38 -0.81 11.84
CA LEU A 96 3.79 0.56 11.52
C LEU A 96 4.08 1.39 12.78
N ALA A 97 3.28 1.21 13.84
CA ALA A 97 3.53 1.87 15.13
C ALA A 97 4.84 1.38 15.78
N GLU A 98 5.15 0.08 15.68
CA GLU A 98 6.42 -0.49 16.14
C GLU A 98 7.61 0.12 15.40
N TYR A 99 7.57 0.19 14.07
CA TYR A 99 8.60 0.85 13.27
C TYR A 99 8.73 2.33 13.59
N GLY A 100 7.59 3.02 13.78
CA GLY A 100 7.59 4.40 14.22
C GLY A 100 8.29 4.59 15.56
N GLY A 101 8.01 3.72 16.54
CA GLY A 101 8.67 3.76 17.85
C GLY A 101 10.19 3.60 17.77
N GLN A 102 10.67 2.69 16.91
CA GLN A 102 12.11 2.49 16.65
C GLN A 102 12.78 3.70 16.00
N LEU A 103 12.02 4.48 15.23
CA LEU A 103 12.47 5.68 14.55
C LEU A 103 12.13 6.97 15.33
N CYS A 104 11.63 6.85 16.57
CA CYS A 104 11.15 7.96 17.39
C CYS A 104 10.14 8.88 16.68
N MET A 105 9.30 8.32 15.80
CA MET A 105 8.31 9.05 15.00
C MET A 105 6.95 8.36 14.96
N LYS A 106 5.86 9.12 14.80
CA LYS A 106 4.54 8.52 14.60
C LYS A 106 4.31 8.22 13.11
N ILE A 107 4.17 6.95 12.76
CA ILE A 107 3.88 6.50 11.38
C ILE A 107 2.52 5.81 11.32
N PRO A 108 1.40 6.52 11.57
CA PRO A 108 0.11 5.95 11.30
C PRO A 108 -0.09 5.79 9.77
N PRO A 109 -1.03 4.95 9.34
CA PRO A 109 -1.16 4.61 7.93
C PRO A 109 -1.54 5.78 7.02
N HIS A 110 -2.28 6.74 7.57
CA HIS A 110 -2.62 7.95 6.84
C HIS A 110 -1.39 8.79 6.54
N THR A 111 -0.36 8.79 7.41
CA THR A 111 0.89 9.51 7.17
C THR A 111 1.56 9.05 5.89
N LEU A 112 1.71 7.74 5.66
CA LEU A 112 2.31 7.23 4.42
C LEU A 112 1.55 7.69 3.16
N ARG A 113 0.22 7.73 3.25
CA ARG A 113 -0.64 8.23 2.17
C ARG A 113 -0.50 9.75 1.97
N HIS A 114 -0.37 10.53 3.04
CA HIS A 114 -0.07 11.96 2.95
C HIS A 114 1.32 12.22 2.39
N THR A 115 2.33 11.43 2.78
CA THR A 115 3.68 11.50 2.23
C THR A 115 3.68 11.20 0.74
N PHE A 116 2.93 10.19 0.29
CA PHE A 116 2.76 9.92 -1.15
C PHE A 116 2.17 11.14 -1.87
N ALA A 117 1.09 11.72 -1.33
CA ALA A 117 0.44 12.89 -1.90
C ALA A 117 1.39 14.09 -1.98
N ALA A 118 2.12 14.38 -0.89
CA ALA A 118 3.10 15.45 -0.83
C ALA A 118 4.24 15.23 -1.82
N ARG A 119 4.74 13.99 -1.96
CA ARG A 119 5.80 13.66 -2.92
C ARG A 119 5.37 13.89 -4.37
N LEU A 120 4.11 13.65 -4.71
CA LEU A 120 3.58 13.98 -6.04
C LEU A 120 3.46 15.49 -6.23
N ALA A 121 3.00 16.23 -5.21
CA ALA A 121 2.92 17.69 -5.26
C ALA A 121 4.31 18.33 -5.43
N MET A 122 5.32 17.85 -4.69
CA MET A 122 6.72 18.28 -4.83
C MET A 122 7.29 18.01 -6.23
N LYS A 123 6.75 17.03 -6.96
CA LYS A 123 7.09 16.75 -8.36
C LYS A 123 6.26 17.56 -9.36
N ALA A 124 5.65 18.65 -8.90
CA ALA A 124 4.78 19.53 -9.69
C ALA A 124 3.60 18.82 -10.37
N MET A 125 3.14 17.68 -9.82
CA MET A 125 1.94 17.03 -10.34
C MET A 125 0.72 17.90 -10.04
N PRO A 126 -0.15 18.18 -11.03
CA PRO A 126 -1.37 18.95 -10.79
C PRO A 126 -2.23 18.33 -9.68
N LEU A 127 -2.78 19.17 -8.80
CA LEU A 127 -3.59 18.72 -7.68
C LEU A 127 -4.75 17.80 -8.09
N LEU A 128 -5.38 18.10 -9.24
CA LEU A 128 -6.46 17.29 -9.80
C LEU A 128 -5.99 15.85 -10.11
N CYS A 129 -4.78 15.69 -10.67
CA CYS A 129 -4.20 14.36 -10.92
C CYS A 129 -3.94 13.61 -9.61
N ILE A 130 -3.41 14.28 -8.59
CA ILE A 130 -3.17 13.70 -7.25
C ILE A 130 -4.50 13.24 -6.62
N GLN A 131 -5.56 14.06 -6.73
CA GLN A 131 -6.89 13.74 -6.23
C GLN A 131 -7.49 12.51 -6.91
N VAL A 132 -7.34 12.40 -8.23
CA VAL A 132 -7.77 11.22 -9.00
C VAL A 132 -7.03 9.97 -8.53
N LEU A 133 -5.70 10.03 -8.37
CA LEU A 133 -4.88 8.90 -7.92
C LEU A 133 -5.23 8.43 -6.50
N LEU A 134 -5.52 9.36 -5.59
CA LEU A 134 -5.82 9.02 -4.20
C LEU A 134 -7.30 8.69 -3.98
N ARG A 135 -8.21 9.14 -4.84
CA ARG A 135 -9.67 9.03 -4.62
C ARG A 135 -10.09 9.70 -3.31
N HIS A 136 -9.87 11.01 -3.24
CA HIS A 136 -10.36 11.90 -2.18
C HIS A 136 -11.48 12.79 -2.71
N LYS A 137 -12.52 12.99 -1.92
CA LYS A 137 -13.63 13.93 -2.21
C LYS A 137 -13.55 15.21 -1.38
N GLU A 138 -12.71 15.26 -0.35
CA GLU A 138 -12.53 16.43 0.50
C GLU A 138 -11.05 16.54 0.86
N LEU A 139 -10.48 17.72 0.61
CA LEU A 139 -9.15 18.09 1.06
C LEU A 139 -9.25 18.43 2.54
N GLN A 140 -8.59 17.66 3.41
CA GLN A 140 -7.98 18.33 4.57
C GLN A 140 -6.81 19.13 4.01
N PRO A 141 -6.68 20.42 4.35
CA PRO A 141 -5.58 21.23 3.90
C PRO A 141 -4.28 20.53 4.28
N MET A 142 -3.42 20.25 3.29
CA MET A 142 -2.01 20.13 3.59
C MET A 142 -1.59 21.52 4.06
N LEU A 143 -1.37 21.68 5.37
CA LEU A 143 -0.50 22.76 5.82
C LEU A 143 0.87 22.46 5.22
N LEU A 144 1.19 23.19 4.16
CA LEU A 144 2.57 23.57 3.83
C LEU A 144 3.08 24.53 4.90
#